data_AF-A0A819LND3-F1
#
_entry.id   AF-A0A819LND3-F1
#
_cell.length_a   1.000
_cell.length_b   1.000
_cell.length_c   1.000
_cell.angle_alpha   90.00
_cell.angle_beta   90.00
_cell.angle_gamma   90.00
#
_symmetry.space_group_name_H-M   'P 1'
#
loop_
_entity.id
_entity.type
_entity.pdbx_description
1 polymer ?
#
loop_
_entity_poly.entity_id
_entity_poly.type
_entity_poly.pdbx_seq_one_letter_code
_entity_poly.pdbx_strand_id
1 'polypeptide(L)'
;DKLATYLMLKLYDNDDREKASSVPNWKSGKNLLNAHRDSIKRIQHMDSFSRYISISKEGTVCIYNDEMQLYKTFKAATESCKMRDLWITDFVLMTNVNKVAIAYTSKELIIYDMTSKLELSLAYRIVGIDATPYCLDYWSDSENPNDAILSWGDVKGNVHAILFNSAIIALFERPPQQTNNAAYTRVQLEDIANGNYKNASYLTYHAHTEWTRQVKYVDHLECFISCSTNTKTALVFGWMDKSGLTVRVNYSVRIRQLREARNVVEISQGLNSFDYSRNFNLIATAGVNYQVSLWNPFVLSKPNGVIKI
;
A
#
# COMPACT_ATOMS: atom_id res chain seq x y z
N ASP A 1 25.15 -39.98 -33.70
CA ASP A 1 24.91 -40.07 -32.25
C ASP A 1 25.88 -39.30 -31.38
N LYS A 2 27.20 -39.62 -31.35
CA LYS A 2 28.16 -38.93 -30.45
C LYS A 2 28.23 -37.40 -30.59
N LEU A 3 28.08 -36.86 -31.80
CA LEU A 3 28.10 -35.42 -32.06
C LEU A 3 26.88 -34.71 -31.45
N ALA A 4 25.69 -35.32 -31.52
CA ALA A 4 24.46 -34.76 -30.98
C ALA A 4 24.49 -34.72 -29.45
N THR A 5 25.02 -35.77 -28.82
CA THR A 5 25.22 -35.81 -27.37
C THR A 5 26.20 -34.73 -26.90
N TYR A 6 27.31 -34.53 -27.62
CA TYR A 6 28.28 -33.49 -27.29
C TYR A 6 27.70 -32.08 -27.44
N LEU A 7 26.91 -31.85 -28.50
CA LEU A 7 26.28 -30.55 -28.73
C LEU A 7 25.25 -30.23 -27.64
N MET A 8 24.42 -31.21 -27.24
CA MET A 8 23.45 -31.05 -26.16
C MET A 8 24.13 -30.76 -24.82
N LEU A 9 25.22 -31.47 -24.50
CA LEU A 9 25.95 -31.25 -23.25
C LEU A 9 26.54 -29.83 -23.17
N LYS A 10 27.07 -29.34 -24.30
CA LYS A 10 27.62 -27.98 -24.39
C LYS A 10 26.53 -26.89 -24.30
N LEU A 11 25.32 -27.18 -24.76
CA LEU A 11 24.17 -26.29 -24.60
C LEU A 11 23.68 -26.28 -23.14
N TYR A 12 23.64 -27.42 -22.47
CA TYR A 12 23.32 -27.49 -21.03
C TYR A 12 24.36 -26.74 -20.18
N ASP A 13 25.66 -26.94 -20.43
CA ASP A 13 26.71 -26.23 -19.70
C ASP A 13 26.66 -24.70 -19.91
N ASN A 14 26.29 -24.25 -21.11
CA ASN A 14 26.11 -22.83 -21.40
C ASN A 14 24.86 -22.26 -20.71
N ASP A 15 23.74 -22.98 -20.72
CA ASP A 15 22.50 -22.58 -20.05
C ASP A 15 22.67 -22.54 -18.52
N ASP A 16 23.40 -23.50 -17.93
CA ASP A 16 23.74 -23.50 -16.51
C ASP A 16 24.69 -22.35 -16.14
N ARG A 17 25.62 -21.97 -17.01
CA ARG A 17 26.48 -20.79 -16.82
C ARG A 17 25.70 -19.48 -16.93
N GLU A 18 24.78 -19.36 -17.88
CA GLU A 18 23.90 -18.19 -17.99
C GLU A 18 23.01 -18.07 -16.75
N LYS A 19 22.41 -19.18 -16.29
CA LYS A 19 21.65 -19.24 -15.04
C LYS A 19 22.50 -18.85 -13.82
N ALA A 20 23.73 -19.33 -13.71
CA ALA A 20 24.63 -18.97 -12.61
C ALA A 20 25.06 -17.49 -12.65
N SER A 21 25.25 -16.92 -13.85
CA SER A 21 25.58 -15.50 -14.03
C SER A 21 24.39 -14.55 -13.81
N SER A 22 23.17 -15.07 -13.92
CA SER A 22 21.93 -14.31 -13.75
C SER A 22 21.53 -14.08 -12.29
N VAL A 23 22.21 -14.75 -11.34
CA VAL A 23 21.96 -14.54 -9.91
C VAL A 23 22.65 -13.25 -9.47
N PRO A 24 21.94 -12.26 -8.92
CA PRO A 24 22.57 -11.06 -8.40
C PRO A 24 23.61 -11.44 -7.35
N ASN A 25 24.84 -10.94 -7.49
CA ASN A 25 25.87 -11.07 -6.46
C ASN A 25 25.52 -10.20 -5.25
N TRP A 26 24.63 -10.71 -4.40
CA TRP A 26 24.25 -10.04 -3.17
C TRP A 26 25.49 -9.88 -2.27
N LYS A 27 25.77 -8.64 -1.86
CA LYS A 27 26.77 -8.39 -0.81
C LYS A 27 26.31 -9.06 0.48
N SER A 28 27.25 -9.50 1.31
CA SER A 28 26.95 -10.05 2.63
C SER A 28 26.06 -9.09 3.42
N GLY A 29 25.01 -9.63 4.05
CA GLY A 29 24.08 -8.84 4.86
C GLY A 29 24.83 -8.05 5.93
N LYS A 30 24.48 -6.77 6.08
CA LYS A 30 25.02 -5.90 7.13
C LYS A 30 23.96 -5.71 8.21
N ASN A 31 24.37 -5.86 9.47
CA ASN A 31 23.53 -5.46 10.60
C ASN A 31 23.51 -3.94 10.69
N LEU A 32 22.32 -3.36 10.66
CA LEU A 32 22.11 -1.93 10.80
C LEU A 32 21.79 -1.59 12.25
N LEU A 33 22.27 -0.43 12.73
CA LEU A 33 21.88 0.07 14.04
C LEU A 33 20.39 0.41 14.01
N ASN A 34 19.61 -0.32 14.81
CA ASN A 34 18.16 -0.15 14.86
C ASN A 34 17.77 0.73 16.04
N ALA A 35 17.20 1.90 15.75
CA ALA A 35 16.65 2.79 16.77
C ALA A 35 15.21 2.42 17.19
N HIS A 36 14.55 1.52 16.44
CA HIS A 36 13.21 1.03 16.77
C HIS A 36 13.28 0.01 17.92
N ARG A 37 12.34 0.12 18.86
CA ARG A 37 12.20 -0.84 19.98
C ARG A 37 11.05 -1.84 19.78
N ASP A 38 10.30 -1.68 18.70
CA ASP A 38 9.19 -2.56 18.29
C ASP A 38 9.27 -2.82 16.76
N SER A 39 8.42 -3.71 16.27
CA SER A 39 8.22 -4.08 14.88
C SER A 39 8.16 -2.87 13.95
N ILE A 40 9.02 -2.89 12.93
CA ILE A 40 9.00 -1.93 11.83
C ILE A 40 7.79 -2.25 10.97
N LYS A 41 6.92 -1.26 10.74
CA LYS A 41 5.72 -1.42 9.91
C LYS A 41 6.06 -1.40 8.44
N ARG A 42 6.92 -0.47 8.03
CA ARG A 42 7.32 -0.31 6.64
C ARG A 42 8.66 0.45 6.55
N ILE A 43 9.35 0.28 5.44
CA ILE A 43 10.52 1.07 5.04
C ILE A 43 10.22 1.56 3.62
N GLN A 44 10.39 2.85 3.35
CA GLN A 44 10.19 3.43 2.02
C GLN A 44 11.35 4.36 1.65
N HIS A 45 11.69 4.40 0.36
CA HIS A 45 12.63 5.37 -0.18
C HIS A 45 11.89 6.68 -0.48
N MET A 46 12.44 7.80 -0.06
CA MET A 46 11.96 9.15 -0.32
C MET A 46 12.77 9.75 -1.45
N ASP A 47 12.29 9.61 -2.69
CA ASP A 47 13.03 10.05 -3.89
C ASP A 47 13.40 11.53 -3.83
N SER A 48 12.50 12.40 -3.35
CA SER A 48 12.72 13.85 -3.22
C SER A 48 13.92 14.23 -2.34
N PHE A 49 14.35 13.35 -1.44
CA PHE A 49 15.43 13.61 -0.49
C PHE A 49 16.61 12.64 -0.63
N SER A 50 16.50 11.59 -1.45
CA SER A 50 17.45 10.47 -1.53
C SER A 50 17.73 9.89 -0.13
N ARG A 51 16.67 9.52 0.57
CA ARG A 51 16.72 9.03 1.96
C ARG A 51 15.71 7.92 2.15
N TYR A 52 15.99 7.01 3.07
CA TYR A 52 15.01 6.04 3.53
C TYR A 52 14.29 6.53 4.77
N ILE A 53 13.00 6.25 4.88
CA ILE A 53 12.21 6.44 6.09
C ILE A 53 11.69 5.09 6.56
N SER A 54 11.73 4.86 7.86
CA SER A 54 11.08 3.71 8.49
C SER A 54 10.30 4.15 9.72
N ILE A 55 9.16 3.50 9.93
CA ILE A 55 8.28 3.77 11.06
C ILE A 55 7.95 2.45 11.75
N SER A 56 8.10 2.45 13.08
CA SER A 56 7.75 1.32 13.94
C SER A 56 6.37 1.46 14.55
N LYS A 57 5.83 0.33 15.03
CA LYS A 57 4.55 0.24 15.74
C LYS A 57 4.43 1.23 16.89
N GLU A 58 5.51 1.46 17.63
CA GLU A 58 5.58 2.33 18.81
C GLU A 58 5.76 3.84 18.49
N GLY A 59 5.65 4.24 17.23
CA GLY A 59 5.77 5.64 16.85
C GLY A 59 7.19 6.16 16.58
N THR A 60 8.24 5.33 16.69
CA THR A 60 9.59 5.77 16.32
C THR A 60 9.71 5.86 14.81
N VAL A 61 10.03 7.06 14.32
CA VAL A 61 10.34 7.35 12.91
C VAL A 61 11.84 7.58 12.78
N CYS A 62 12.45 6.89 11.83
CA CYS A 62 13.87 6.96 11.54
C CYS A 62 14.09 7.34 10.09
N ILE A 63 15.04 8.24 9.84
CA ILE A 63 15.47 8.63 8.51
C ILE A 63 16.92 8.20 8.33
N TYR A 64 17.21 7.53 7.22
CA TYR A 64 18.54 7.02 6.87
C TYR A 64 19.01 7.60 5.54
N ASN A 65 20.33 7.68 5.36
CA ASN A 65 20.93 7.92 4.05
C ASN A 65 20.94 6.65 3.18
N ASP A 66 21.46 6.79 1.96
CA ASP A 66 21.55 5.70 0.99
C ASP A 66 22.50 4.59 1.44
N GLU A 67 23.44 4.90 2.33
CA GLU A 67 24.31 3.94 3.00
C GLU A 67 23.66 3.26 4.22
N MET A 68 22.36 3.48 4.47
CA MET A 68 21.58 2.97 5.61
C MET A 68 22.13 3.39 6.98
N GLN A 69 22.80 4.54 7.04
CA GLN A 69 23.23 5.20 8.27
C GLN A 69 22.11 6.11 8.78
N LEU A 70 21.83 6.02 10.09
CA LEU A 70 20.78 6.79 10.73
C LEU A 70 21.13 8.28 10.75
N TYR A 71 20.26 9.10 10.17
CA TYR A 71 20.40 10.55 10.11
C TYR A 71 19.58 11.27 11.18
N LYS A 72 18.28 10.95 11.29
CA LYS A 72 17.37 11.55 12.27
C LYS A 72 16.42 10.52 12.87
N THR A 73 16.03 10.77 14.11
CA THR A 73 14.97 10.01 14.79
C THR A 73 14.04 10.98 15.49
N PHE A 74 12.73 10.74 15.39
CA PHE A 74 11.72 11.46 16.14
C PHE A 74 10.53 10.53 16.46
N LYS A 75 9.63 10.99 17.33
CA LYS A 75 8.44 10.26 17.73
C LYS A 75 7.21 10.84 17.05
N ALA A 76 6.53 10.03 16.25
CA ALA A 76 5.19 10.32 15.76
C ALA A 76 4.18 10.04 16.88
N ALA A 77 3.33 11.01 17.17
CA ALA A 77 2.34 10.95 18.23
C ALA A 77 1.07 11.69 17.82
N THR A 78 0.00 11.43 18.56
CA THR A 78 -1.31 12.07 18.42
C THR A 78 -1.79 12.53 19.79
N GLU A 79 -2.53 13.63 19.84
CA GLU A 79 -3.17 14.12 21.07
C GLU A 79 -4.39 13.27 21.48
N SER A 80 -4.87 12.40 20.58
CA SER A 80 -6.11 11.63 20.77
C SER A 80 -6.00 10.57 21.88
N CYS A 81 -4.79 10.10 22.19
CA CYS A 81 -4.54 9.20 23.31
C CYS A 81 -3.10 9.26 23.80
N LYS A 82 -2.81 8.64 24.95
CA LYS A 82 -1.46 8.58 25.51
C LYS A 82 -0.56 7.71 24.64
N MET A 83 0.71 8.08 24.51
CA MET A 83 1.69 7.37 23.66
C MET A 83 1.82 5.88 23.98
N ARG A 84 1.62 5.45 25.23
CA ARG A 84 1.67 4.04 25.64
C ARG A 84 0.51 3.19 25.09
N ASP A 85 -0.61 3.85 24.77
CA ASP A 85 -1.85 3.24 24.31
C ASP A 85 -2.03 3.42 22.77
N LEU A 86 -1.08 4.11 22.13
CA LEU A 86 -1.08 4.44 20.71
C LEU A 86 -0.17 3.50 19.92
N TRP A 87 -0.69 2.88 18.87
CA TRP A 87 0.13 2.19 17.89
C TRP A 87 -0.07 2.77 16.50
N ILE A 88 1.03 2.84 15.75
CA ILE A 88 1.00 3.04 14.31
C ILE A 88 0.73 1.70 13.65
N THR A 89 -0.27 1.67 12.78
CA THR A 89 -0.61 0.49 12.00
C THR A 89 0.19 0.44 10.71
N ASP A 90 0.28 1.56 9.99
CA ASP A 90 1.03 1.69 8.73
C ASP A 90 1.36 3.15 8.41
N PHE A 91 2.19 3.39 7.38
CA PHE A 91 2.40 4.71 6.79
C PHE A 91 2.65 4.62 5.29
N VAL A 92 2.37 5.74 4.60
CA VAL A 92 2.68 5.88 3.18
C VAL A 92 3.27 7.25 2.83
N LEU A 93 4.23 7.26 1.91
CA LEU A 93 4.77 8.48 1.33
C LEU A 93 3.84 9.00 0.23
N MET A 94 3.55 10.29 0.28
CA MET A 94 2.83 11.03 -0.76
C MET A 94 3.85 11.86 -1.54
N THR A 95 4.50 11.20 -2.51
CA THR A 95 5.74 11.68 -3.14
C THR A 95 5.56 12.96 -3.95
N ASN A 96 4.49 13.08 -4.74
CA ASN A 96 4.14 14.28 -5.51
C ASN A 96 3.94 15.55 -4.65
N VAL A 97 3.58 15.40 -3.37
CA VAL A 97 3.25 16.53 -2.46
C VAL A 97 4.18 16.64 -1.25
N ASN A 98 5.26 15.84 -1.22
CA ASN A 98 6.24 15.76 -0.13
C ASN A 98 5.60 15.60 1.26
N LYS A 99 4.60 14.71 1.38
CA LYS A 99 3.89 14.44 2.63
C LYS A 99 4.03 12.99 3.05
N VAL A 100 3.78 12.73 4.32
CA VAL A 100 3.74 11.38 4.91
C VAL A 100 2.41 11.20 5.59
N ALA A 101 1.62 10.21 5.15
CA ALA A 101 0.39 9.82 5.83
C ALA A 101 0.67 8.67 6.79
N ILE A 102 0.24 8.80 8.05
CA ILE A 102 0.42 7.81 9.11
C ILE A 102 -0.96 7.39 9.64
N ALA A 103 -1.17 6.08 9.74
CA ALA A 103 -2.37 5.49 10.31
C ALA A 103 -2.16 5.08 11.78
N TYR A 104 -3.17 5.34 12.60
CA TYR A 104 -3.13 5.04 14.03
C TYR A 104 -4.28 4.15 14.50
N THR A 105 -4.05 3.41 15.59
CA THR A 105 -5.09 2.61 16.26
C THR A 105 -6.24 3.45 16.82
N SER A 106 -6.03 4.75 17.04
CA SER A 106 -7.02 5.74 17.47
C SER A 106 -8.06 6.10 16.40
N LYS A 107 -8.09 5.39 15.26
CA LYS A 107 -9.04 5.58 14.15
C LYS A 107 -8.94 6.96 13.50
N GLU A 108 -7.70 7.39 13.27
CA GLU A 108 -7.38 8.62 12.57
C GLU A 108 -6.22 8.38 11.59
N LEU A 109 -6.19 9.20 10.54
CA LEU A 109 -5.03 9.34 9.67
C LEU A 109 -4.45 10.73 9.86
N ILE A 110 -3.13 10.80 10.01
CA ILE A 110 -2.43 12.08 10.13
C ILE A 110 -1.50 12.24 8.94
N ILE A 111 -1.62 13.37 8.25
CA ILE A 111 -0.76 13.74 7.14
C ILE A 111 0.21 14.82 7.64
N TYR A 112 1.50 14.51 7.51
CA TYR A 112 2.59 15.41 7.86
C TYR A 112 3.24 15.97 6.61
N ASP A 113 3.58 17.26 6.63
CA ASP A 113 4.51 17.87 5.69
C ASP A 113 5.93 17.45 6.02
N MET A 114 6.66 16.94 5.02
CA MET A 114 8.10 16.72 5.13
C MET A 114 8.83 18.01 4.79
N THR A 115 9.40 18.65 5.81
CA THR A 115 10.17 19.89 5.63
C THR A 115 11.54 19.60 5.00
N SER A 116 12.17 20.63 4.43
CA SER A 116 13.54 20.53 3.89
C SER A 116 14.59 20.11 4.93
N LYS A 117 14.29 20.30 6.22
CA LYS A 117 15.13 19.84 7.34
C LYS A 117 14.87 18.38 7.70
N LEU A 118 14.03 17.65 6.97
CA LEU A 118 13.65 16.26 7.26
C LEU A 118 12.94 16.13 8.62
N GLU A 119 12.07 17.09 8.92
CA GLU A 119 11.19 17.09 10.09
C GLU A 119 9.74 17.02 9.65
N LEU A 120 8.92 16.27 10.40
CA LEU A 120 7.50 16.14 10.17
C LEU A 120 6.75 17.28 10.86
N SER A 121 6.07 18.12 10.06
CA SER A 121 5.13 19.12 10.55
C SER A 121 3.70 18.62 10.34
N LEU A 122 2.86 18.67 11.36
CA LEU A 122 1.47 18.23 11.27
C LEU A 122 0.70 19.14 10.30
N ALA A 123 0.18 18.59 9.20
CA ALA A 123 -0.56 19.36 8.18
C ALA A 123 -2.07 19.11 8.28
N TYR A 124 -2.47 17.83 8.26
CA TYR A 124 -3.87 17.43 8.30
C TYR A 124 -4.12 16.30 9.28
N ARG A 125 -5.30 16.32 9.90
CA ARG A 125 -5.79 15.27 10.79
C ARG A 125 -7.16 14.81 10.33
N ILE A 126 -7.22 13.63 9.73
CA ILE A 126 -8.47 13.02 9.25
C ILE A 126 -9.05 12.16 10.37
N VAL A 127 -10.25 12.53 10.82
CA VAL A 127 -10.97 11.91 11.94
C VAL A 127 -12.35 11.44 11.51
N GLY A 128 -13.03 10.68 12.37
CA GLY A 128 -14.35 10.12 12.06
C GLY A 128 -14.28 8.82 11.24
N ILE A 129 -13.19 8.06 11.38
CA ILE A 129 -13.07 6.74 10.77
C ILE A 129 -13.73 5.71 11.70
N ASP A 130 -14.64 4.90 11.16
CA ASP A 130 -15.45 3.97 11.98
C ASP A 130 -14.61 2.82 12.59
N ALA A 131 -13.64 2.33 11.82
CA ALA A 131 -12.76 1.23 12.17
C ALA A 131 -11.29 1.64 12.03
N THR A 132 -10.43 0.96 12.78
CA THR A 132 -8.99 1.24 12.75
C THR A 132 -8.41 0.96 11.36
N PRO A 133 -7.78 1.95 10.70
CA PRO A 133 -7.03 1.73 9.47
C PRO A 133 -5.85 0.79 9.75
N TYR A 134 -5.66 -0.21 8.90
CA TYR A 134 -4.65 -1.26 9.07
C TYR A 134 -3.51 -1.17 8.05
N CYS A 135 -3.82 -0.85 6.79
CA CYS A 135 -2.84 -0.69 5.72
C CYS A 135 -3.12 0.57 4.91
N LEU A 136 -2.08 1.19 4.36
CA LEU A 136 -2.14 2.41 3.56
C LEU A 136 -1.47 2.22 2.20
N ASP A 137 -2.01 2.90 1.19
CA ASP A 137 -1.39 3.06 -0.12
C ASP A 137 -1.68 4.46 -0.69
N TYR A 138 -0.77 4.95 -1.51
CA TYR A 138 -0.89 6.24 -2.16
C TYR A 138 -0.48 6.13 -3.61
N TRP A 139 -1.37 6.57 -4.48
CA TRP A 139 -1.13 6.67 -5.91
C TRP A 139 -1.24 8.13 -6.33
N SER A 140 -0.39 8.54 -7.27
CA SER A 140 -0.48 9.83 -7.96
C SER A 140 -0.24 9.61 -9.43
N ASP A 141 -1.00 10.31 -10.27
CA ASP A 141 -0.80 10.24 -11.71
C ASP A 141 0.54 10.90 -12.09
N SER A 142 1.32 10.21 -12.93
CA SER A 142 2.58 10.73 -13.46
C SER A 142 2.39 11.85 -14.49
N GLU A 143 1.27 11.86 -15.21
CA GLU A 143 0.96 12.87 -16.23
C GLU A 143 0.25 14.08 -15.63
N ASN A 144 -0.67 13.85 -14.68
CA ASN A 144 -1.35 14.90 -13.92
C ASN A 144 -1.20 14.72 -12.41
N PRO A 145 -0.11 15.20 -11.77
CA PRO A 145 0.14 14.93 -10.35
C PRO A 145 -0.86 15.59 -9.38
N ASN A 146 -1.84 16.35 -9.88
CA ASN A 146 -2.99 16.81 -9.10
C ASN A 146 -3.98 15.68 -8.80
N ASP A 147 -4.07 14.70 -9.69
CA ASP A 147 -4.90 13.52 -9.50
C ASP A 147 -4.13 12.51 -8.66
N ALA A 148 -4.67 12.23 -7.48
CA ALA A 148 -4.04 11.34 -6.53
C ALA A 148 -5.07 10.63 -5.66
N ILE A 149 -4.71 9.46 -5.16
CA ILE A 149 -5.59 8.60 -4.36
C ILE A 149 -4.84 8.18 -3.11
N LEU A 150 -5.35 8.58 -1.94
CA LEU A 150 -4.95 8.00 -0.66
C LEU A 150 -5.93 6.92 -0.29
N SER A 151 -5.49 5.67 -0.21
CA SER A 151 -6.35 4.53 0.12
C SER A 151 -5.89 3.79 1.36
N TRP A 152 -6.84 3.18 2.07
CA TRP A 152 -6.55 2.33 3.22
C TRP A 152 -7.55 1.18 3.35
N GLY A 153 -7.06 0.09 3.94
CA GLY A 153 -7.90 -1.01 4.41
C GLY A 153 -8.11 -0.91 5.92
N ASP A 154 -9.25 -1.37 6.42
CA ASP A 154 -9.55 -1.36 7.86
C ASP A 154 -9.61 -2.77 8.49
N VAL A 155 -9.74 -2.82 9.81
CA VAL A 155 -9.91 -4.06 10.59
C VAL A 155 -11.31 -4.70 10.47
N LYS A 156 -12.25 -4.07 9.75
CA LYS A 156 -13.58 -4.64 9.45
C LYS A 156 -13.66 -5.19 8.01
N GLY A 157 -12.56 -5.14 7.26
CA GLY A 157 -12.49 -5.62 5.89
C GLY A 157 -13.05 -4.66 4.85
N ASN A 158 -13.22 -3.39 5.20
CA ASN A 158 -13.54 -2.35 4.24
C ASN A 158 -12.27 -1.81 3.59
N VAL A 159 -12.44 -1.33 2.37
CA VAL A 159 -11.48 -0.50 1.66
C VAL A 159 -12.06 0.90 1.55
N HIS A 160 -11.20 1.88 1.76
CA HIS A 160 -11.51 3.29 1.74
C HIS A 160 -10.53 4.00 0.82
N ALA A 161 -10.97 5.05 0.15
CA ALA A 161 -10.06 5.96 -0.53
C ALA A 161 -10.58 7.39 -0.55
N ILE A 162 -9.64 8.33 -0.53
CA ILE A 162 -9.88 9.75 -0.81
C ILE A 162 -9.23 10.04 -2.15
N LEU A 163 -10.04 10.47 -3.12
CA LEU A 163 -9.59 10.90 -4.43
C LEU A 163 -9.40 12.42 -4.40
N PHE A 164 -8.19 12.86 -4.71
CA PHE A 164 -7.82 14.26 -4.85
C PHE A 164 -7.75 14.62 -6.33
N ASN A 165 -8.22 15.82 -6.68
CA ASN A 165 -8.13 16.38 -8.04
C ASN A 165 -7.25 17.64 -8.13
N SER A 166 -6.67 18.06 -7.00
CA SER A 166 -5.86 19.29 -6.87
C SER A 166 -4.69 19.08 -5.89
N ALA A 167 -4.14 17.86 -5.81
CA ALA A 167 -3.23 17.43 -4.76
C ALA A 167 -2.00 18.35 -4.59
N ILE A 168 -1.43 18.87 -5.68
CA ILE A 168 -0.27 19.77 -5.65
C ILE A 168 -0.62 21.11 -4.99
N ILE A 169 -1.81 21.63 -5.28
CA ILE A 169 -2.27 22.94 -4.79
C ILE A 169 -2.69 22.83 -3.33
N ALA A 170 -3.62 21.91 -3.04
CA ALA A 170 -4.11 21.63 -1.70
C ALA A 170 -4.80 20.26 -1.68
N LEU A 171 -4.52 19.46 -0.65
CA LEU A 171 -5.27 18.21 -0.39
C LEU A 171 -6.68 18.48 0.10
N PHE A 172 -6.83 19.48 0.98
CA PHE A 172 -8.11 19.91 1.53
C PHE A 172 -8.14 21.43 1.52
N GLU A 173 -9.12 22.02 0.84
CA GLU A 173 -9.39 23.45 0.96
C GLU A 173 -9.78 23.76 2.41
N ARG A 174 -9.20 24.81 3.01
CA ARG A 174 -9.56 25.20 4.38
C ARG A 174 -11.01 25.69 4.37
N PRO A 175 -11.88 25.13 5.23
CA PRO A 175 -13.22 25.67 5.39
C PRO A 175 -13.10 27.14 5.82
N PRO A 176 -13.92 28.07 5.29
CA PRO A 176 -13.83 29.50 5.59
C PRO A 176 -14.01 29.83 7.09
N GLN A 177 -14.49 28.87 7.88
CA GLN A 177 -14.71 29.00 9.33
C GLN A 177 -13.49 28.62 10.19
N GLN A 178 -12.43 28.00 9.64
CA GLN A 178 -11.20 27.78 10.41
C GLN A 178 -10.39 29.07 10.48
N THR A 179 -10.26 29.64 11.68
CA THR A 179 -9.41 30.83 11.92
C THR A 179 -8.00 30.57 11.41
N ASN A 180 -7.40 31.54 10.70
CA ASN A 180 -6.05 31.47 10.10
C ASN A 180 -4.88 31.10 11.05
N ASN A 181 -5.15 30.94 12.36
CA ASN A 181 -4.16 30.62 13.39
C ASN A 181 -4.13 29.13 13.81
N ALA A 182 -4.92 28.24 13.21
CA ALA A 182 -4.85 26.82 13.52
C ALA A 182 -3.53 26.21 13.00
N ALA A 183 -2.78 25.52 13.87
CA ALA A 183 -1.50 24.91 13.53
C ALA A 183 -1.60 23.79 12.48
N TYR A 184 -2.79 23.18 12.35
CA TYR A 184 -3.11 22.13 11.38
C TYR A 184 -4.59 22.15 11.02
N THR A 185 -4.97 21.51 9.91
CA THR A 185 -6.36 21.39 9.47
C THR A 185 -6.96 20.06 9.93
N ARG A 186 -7.99 20.14 10.77
CA ARG A 186 -8.80 18.97 11.14
C ARG A 186 -9.86 18.73 10.06
N VAL A 187 -9.94 17.49 9.56
CA VAL A 187 -10.83 17.06 8.48
C VAL A 187 -11.71 15.94 9.00
N GLN A 188 -13.03 16.14 9.00
CA GLN A 188 -13.98 15.07 9.29
C GLN A 188 -14.19 14.24 8.03
N LEU A 189 -14.09 12.91 8.12
CA LEU A 189 -14.29 12.03 6.97
C LEU A 189 -15.68 12.17 6.36
N GLU A 190 -16.70 12.36 7.21
CA GLU A 190 -18.09 12.62 6.82
C GLU A 190 -18.24 13.89 5.99
N ASP A 191 -17.45 14.94 6.27
CA ASP A 191 -17.48 16.17 5.46
C ASP A 191 -16.98 15.91 4.02
N ILE A 192 -15.99 15.03 3.85
CA ILE A 192 -15.53 14.61 2.52
C ILE A 192 -16.62 13.79 1.83
N ALA A 193 -17.26 12.88 2.56
CA ALA A 193 -18.35 12.05 2.04
C ALA A 193 -19.56 12.88 1.57
N ASN A 194 -19.85 13.97 2.29
CA ASN A 194 -20.94 14.90 1.97
C ASN A 194 -20.59 15.89 0.84
N GLY A 195 -19.36 15.87 0.32
CA GLY A 195 -18.92 16.76 -0.75
C GLY A 195 -18.60 18.18 -0.29
N ASN A 196 -18.31 18.39 1.00
CA ASN A 196 -17.94 19.71 1.53
C ASN A 196 -16.57 20.19 1.02
N TYR A 197 -15.73 19.27 0.57
CA TYR A 197 -14.44 19.56 -0.05
C TYR A 197 -14.55 19.38 -1.57
N LYS A 198 -14.31 20.45 -2.34
CA LYS A 198 -14.36 20.40 -3.81
C LYS A 198 -13.22 19.60 -4.43
N ASN A 199 -12.10 19.55 -3.71
CA ASN A 199 -10.86 18.93 -4.15
C ASN A 199 -10.62 17.52 -3.60
N ALA A 200 -11.58 16.98 -2.84
CA ALA A 200 -11.48 15.65 -2.25
C ALA A 200 -12.85 14.95 -2.32
N SER A 201 -12.87 13.73 -2.83
CA SER A 201 -14.03 12.83 -2.81
C SER A 201 -13.71 11.58 -2.02
N TYR A 202 -14.69 11.03 -1.31
CA TYR A 202 -14.50 9.84 -0.49
C TYR A 202 -15.27 8.65 -1.04
N LEU A 203 -14.59 7.51 -1.13
CA LEU A 203 -15.17 6.24 -1.51
C LEU A 203 -14.92 5.20 -0.41
N THR A 204 -15.88 4.31 -0.22
CA THR A 204 -15.72 3.14 0.63
C THR A 204 -16.55 1.98 0.14
N TYR A 205 -16.04 0.76 0.31
CA TYR A 205 -16.76 -0.46 0.02
C TYR A 205 -16.29 -1.61 0.90
N HIS A 206 -17.18 -2.57 1.16
CA HIS A 206 -16.85 -3.77 1.91
C HIS A 206 -16.20 -4.80 0.97
N ALA A 207 -14.93 -5.14 1.23
CA ALA A 207 -14.14 -6.03 0.38
C ALA A 207 -13.97 -7.43 1.01
N HIS A 208 -13.75 -7.49 2.32
CA HIS A 208 -13.32 -8.68 3.03
C HIS A 208 -14.15 -8.91 4.28
N THR A 209 -14.30 -10.17 4.69
CA THR A 209 -14.95 -10.51 5.98
C THR A 209 -13.99 -10.44 7.16
N GLU A 210 -12.70 -10.21 6.90
CA GLU A 210 -11.58 -10.14 7.85
C GLU A 210 -10.77 -8.87 7.56
N TRP A 211 -9.72 -8.61 8.35
CA TRP A 211 -8.89 -7.43 8.20
C TRP A 211 -8.29 -7.32 6.78
N THR A 212 -8.42 -6.14 6.18
CA THR A 212 -7.77 -5.82 4.91
C THR A 212 -6.26 -5.68 5.16
N ARG A 213 -5.47 -6.63 4.68
CA ARG A 213 -4.02 -6.73 4.94
C ARG A 213 -3.20 -5.76 4.11
N GLN A 214 -3.61 -5.56 2.86
CA GLN A 214 -2.97 -4.64 1.93
C GLN A 214 -4.03 -4.15 0.95
N VAL A 215 -3.89 -2.89 0.52
CA VAL A 215 -4.64 -2.29 -0.58
C VAL A 215 -3.64 -1.63 -1.52
N LYS A 216 -3.95 -1.59 -2.83
CA LYS A 216 -3.20 -0.86 -3.83
C LYS A 216 -4.14 -0.37 -4.91
N TYR A 217 -4.02 0.89 -5.33
CA TYR A 217 -4.68 1.34 -6.56
C TYR A 217 -3.78 1.04 -7.76
N VAL A 218 -4.35 0.40 -8.78
CA VAL A 218 -3.65 0.04 -10.02
C VAL A 218 -4.29 0.79 -11.16
N ASP A 219 -3.62 1.85 -11.61
CA ASP A 219 -4.05 2.74 -12.68
C ASP A 219 -4.27 2.01 -14.01
N HIS A 220 -3.35 1.10 -14.39
CA HIS A 220 -3.46 0.35 -15.63
C HIS A 220 -4.73 -0.53 -15.71
N LEU A 221 -5.29 -0.91 -14.56
CA LEU A 221 -6.51 -1.69 -14.45
C LEU A 221 -7.71 -0.84 -13.98
N GLU A 222 -7.50 0.45 -13.68
CA GLU A 222 -8.49 1.35 -13.10
C GLU A 222 -9.23 0.74 -11.89
N CYS A 223 -8.51 0.01 -11.04
CA CYS A 223 -9.12 -0.74 -9.95
C CYS A 223 -8.27 -0.74 -8.67
N PHE A 224 -8.95 -0.94 -7.55
CA PHE A 224 -8.33 -1.24 -6.28
C PHE A 224 -8.13 -2.75 -6.15
N ILE A 225 -6.90 -3.17 -5.88
CA ILE A 225 -6.59 -4.53 -5.49
C ILE A 225 -6.43 -4.54 -3.98
N SER A 226 -7.06 -5.49 -3.30
CA SER A 226 -6.99 -5.63 -1.85
C SER A 226 -6.92 -7.09 -1.46
N CYS A 227 -6.22 -7.39 -0.37
CA CYS A 227 -6.05 -8.77 0.10
C CYS A 227 -6.37 -8.92 1.58
N SER A 228 -6.73 -10.15 1.97
CA SER A 228 -6.95 -10.51 3.37
C SER A 228 -6.43 -11.92 3.66
N THR A 229 -6.28 -12.24 4.94
CA THR A 229 -5.97 -13.61 5.39
C THR A 229 -7.18 -14.55 5.34
N ASN A 230 -8.32 -14.09 4.82
CA ASN A 230 -9.49 -14.94 4.59
C ASN A 230 -9.33 -15.71 3.28
N THR A 231 -9.79 -16.96 3.25
CA THR A 231 -9.69 -17.82 2.06
C THR A 231 -10.69 -17.46 0.97
N LYS A 232 -11.90 -17.02 1.35
CA LYS A 232 -12.99 -16.68 0.42
C LYS A 232 -12.79 -15.31 -0.22
N THR A 233 -12.22 -14.37 0.54
CA THR A 233 -11.95 -13.01 0.10
C THR A 233 -10.44 -12.74 0.12
N ALA A 234 -9.64 -13.72 -0.31
CA ALA A 234 -8.18 -13.62 -0.23
C ALA A 234 -7.63 -12.46 -1.07
N LEU A 235 -8.18 -12.26 -2.27
CA LEU A 235 -7.85 -11.18 -3.19
C LEU A 235 -9.13 -10.64 -3.84
N VAL A 236 -9.34 -9.33 -3.77
CA VAL A 236 -10.55 -8.65 -4.26
C VAL A 236 -10.17 -7.47 -5.15
N PHE A 237 -10.88 -7.35 -6.27
CA PHE A 237 -10.78 -6.25 -7.22
C PHE A 237 -12.01 -5.34 -7.10
N GLY A 238 -11.79 -4.11 -6.65
CA GLY A 238 -12.80 -3.05 -6.64
C GLY A 238 -12.64 -2.18 -7.90
N TRP A 239 -13.49 -2.41 -8.90
CA TRP A 239 -13.46 -1.67 -10.16
C TRP A 239 -14.11 -0.31 -9.98
N MET A 240 -13.41 0.75 -10.36
CA MET A 240 -13.99 2.09 -10.34
C MET A 240 -14.97 2.24 -11.51
N ASP A 241 -16.17 2.77 -11.26
CA ASP A 241 -17.09 3.13 -12.36
C ASP A 241 -16.58 4.38 -13.09
N LYS A 242 -17.08 4.64 -14.29
CA LYS A 242 -16.68 5.80 -15.13
C LYS A 242 -16.90 7.16 -14.46
N SER A 243 -17.72 7.22 -13.42
CA SER A 243 -17.94 8.43 -12.62
C SER A 243 -16.85 8.66 -11.56
N GLY A 244 -15.95 7.71 -11.31
CA GLY A 244 -14.91 7.79 -10.27
C GLY A 244 -15.42 7.66 -8.82
N LEU A 245 -16.73 7.78 -8.60
CA LEU A 245 -17.36 7.92 -7.28
C LEU A 245 -18.01 6.64 -6.76
N THR A 246 -18.13 5.62 -7.59
CA THR A 246 -18.73 4.34 -7.21
C THR A 246 -17.77 3.21 -7.53
N VAL A 247 -17.58 2.27 -6.60
CA VAL A 247 -16.79 1.08 -6.83
C VAL A 247 -17.70 -0.14 -6.98
N ARG A 248 -17.58 -0.84 -8.10
CA ARG A 248 -18.22 -2.13 -8.32
C ARG A 248 -17.31 -3.21 -7.76
N VAL A 249 -17.72 -3.76 -6.62
CA VAL A 249 -17.04 -4.90 -6.00
C VAL A 249 -17.45 -6.17 -6.74
N ASN A 250 -16.53 -6.73 -7.53
CA ASN A 250 -16.72 -8.07 -8.05
C ASN A 250 -16.30 -9.06 -6.97
N TYR A 251 -17.28 -9.55 -6.21
CA TYR A 251 -17.08 -10.64 -5.26
C TYR A 251 -16.62 -11.88 -6.01
N SER A 252 -15.35 -12.18 -5.85
CA SER A 252 -14.81 -13.46 -6.19
C SER A 252 -15.22 -14.44 -5.06
N VAL A 253 -16.10 -15.41 -5.39
CA VAL A 253 -16.73 -16.44 -4.52
C VAL A 253 -17.92 -16.00 -3.64
N ARG A 254 -19.12 -15.90 -4.24
CA ARG A 254 -20.31 -16.46 -3.56
C ARG A 254 -20.36 -17.95 -3.88
N ILE A 255 -20.07 -18.81 -2.88
CA ILE A 255 -20.57 -20.18 -2.90
C ILE A 255 -22.10 -20.08 -2.84
N ARG A 256 -22.73 -20.11 -4.00
CA ARG A 256 -24.05 -20.71 -4.21
C ARG A 256 -24.17 -21.01 -5.69
N GLN A 257 -24.10 -22.31 -5.99
CA GLN A 257 -24.61 -22.98 -7.18
C GLN A 257 -25.03 -22.03 -8.31
N LEU A 258 -24.17 -21.83 -9.30
CA LEU A 258 -24.46 -21.99 -10.73
C LEU A 258 -23.23 -21.58 -11.53
N ARG A 259 -23.14 -22.20 -12.69
CA ARG A 259 -22.05 -22.20 -13.65
C ARG A 259 -21.65 -20.77 -14.07
N GLU A 260 -20.35 -20.59 -14.35
CA GLU A 260 -19.75 -19.49 -15.12
C GLU A 260 -19.59 -18.12 -14.42
N ALA A 261 -18.59 -18.02 -13.54
CA ALA A 261 -17.93 -16.74 -13.23
C ALA A 261 -16.41 -16.95 -13.09
N ARG A 262 -15.61 -16.27 -13.93
CA ARG A 262 -14.22 -16.61 -14.28
C ARG A 262 -13.11 -15.90 -13.49
N ASN A 263 -13.39 -15.18 -12.41
CA ASN A 263 -12.40 -14.27 -11.81
C ASN A 263 -12.23 -14.44 -10.29
N VAL A 264 -11.81 -15.63 -9.84
CA VAL A 264 -11.44 -15.86 -8.44
C VAL A 264 -10.20 -16.73 -8.32
N VAL A 265 -9.27 -16.25 -7.50
CA VAL A 265 -8.23 -17.10 -6.93
C VAL A 265 -8.68 -17.61 -5.55
N GLU A 266 -8.95 -18.90 -5.43
CA GLU A 266 -9.05 -19.55 -4.11
C GLU A 266 -7.65 -19.92 -3.62
N ILE A 267 -7.18 -19.22 -2.59
CA ILE A 267 -5.95 -19.59 -1.85
C ILE A 267 -6.39 -20.11 -0.49
N SER A 268 -6.15 -21.40 -0.24
CA SER A 268 -6.67 -22.14 0.92
C SER A 268 -6.24 -21.61 2.29
N GLN A 269 -5.31 -20.65 2.35
CA GLN A 269 -4.81 -20.07 3.61
C GLN A 269 -4.79 -18.53 3.61
N GLY A 270 -5.44 -17.89 2.63
CA GLY A 270 -5.46 -16.43 2.50
C GLY A 270 -4.11 -15.81 2.09
N LEU A 271 -4.07 -14.48 2.06
CA LEU A 271 -2.91 -13.70 1.61
C LEU A 271 -2.41 -12.74 2.67
N ASN A 272 -1.09 -12.63 2.77
CA ASN A 272 -0.42 -11.64 3.62
C ASN A 272 -0.09 -10.37 2.84
N SER A 273 0.32 -10.51 1.58
CA SER A 273 0.73 -9.39 0.73
C SER A 273 0.61 -9.75 -0.74
N PHE A 274 0.55 -8.74 -1.60
CA PHE A 274 0.63 -8.85 -3.04
C PHE A 274 1.41 -7.67 -3.63
N ASP A 275 1.85 -7.83 -4.87
CA ASP A 275 2.32 -6.74 -5.71
C ASP A 275 1.83 -6.92 -7.15
N TYR A 276 1.77 -5.81 -7.89
CA TYR A 276 1.37 -5.77 -9.29
C TYR A 276 2.50 -5.16 -10.12
N SER A 277 2.91 -5.88 -11.16
CA SER A 277 3.87 -5.40 -12.15
C SER A 277 3.14 -4.97 -13.42
N ARG A 278 3.20 -3.67 -13.74
CA ARG A 278 2.67 -3.12 -14.99
C ARG A 278 3.38 -3.69 -16.23
N ASN A 279 4.71 -3.85 -16.16
CA ASN A 279 5.51 -4.31 -17.30
C ASN A 279 5.17 -5.74 -17.73
N PHE A 280 4.93 -6.63 -16.78
CA PHE A 280 4.56 -8.02 -17.07
C PHE A 280 3.05 -8.24 -17.06
N ASN A 281 2.28 -7.26 -16.62
CA ASN A 281 0.86 -7.37 -16.30
C ASN A 281 0.56 -8.62 -15.45
N LEU A 282 1.34 -8.79 -14.38
CA LEU A 282 1.24 -9.92 -13.45
C LEU A 282 1.04 -9.44 -12.03
N ILE A 283 0.27 -10.20 -11.27
CA ILE A 283 0.12 -10.04 -9.83
C ILE A 283 0.94 -11.14 -9.16
N ALA A 284 1.86 -10.75 -8.29
CA ALA A 284 2.52 -11.67 -7.38
C ALA A 284 1.80 -11.64 -6.04
N THR A 285 1.42 -12.80 -5.50
CA THR A 285 0.75 -12.90 -4.20
C THR A 285 1.55 -13.78 -3.26
N ALA A 286 1.74 -13.36 -2.02
CA ALA A 286 2.41 -14.12 -0.97
C ALA A 286 1.41 -14.53 0.10
N GLY A 287 1.21 -15.84 0.24
CA GLY A 287 0.31 -16.45 1.20
C GLY A 287 0.96 -16.84 2.52
N VAL A 288 0.15 -17.37 3.44
CA VAL A 288 0.62 -17.97 4.71
C VAL A 288 1.39 -19.27 4.47
N ASN A 289 1.18 -19.91 3.32
CA ASN A 289 1.77 -21.18 2.92
C ASN A 289 3.23 -21.10 2.42
N TYR A 290 3.91 -19.97 2.62
CA TYR A 290 5.28 -19.70 2.15
C TYR A 290 5.46 -19.87 0.62
N GLN A 291 4.39 -19.63 -0.14
CA GLN A 291 4.40 -19.67 -1.60
C GLN A 291 4.11 -18.29 -2.18
N VAL A 292 4.87 -17.95 -3.21
CA VAL A 292 4.57 -16.81 -4.08
C VAL A 292 3.90 -17.35 -5.34
N SER A 293 2.67 -16.92 -5.59
CA SER A 293 1.92 -17.30 -6.78
C SER A 293 1.84 -16.11 -7.74
N LEU A 294 2.02 -16.36 -9.03
CA LEU A 294 1.93 -15.36 -10.09
C LEU A 294 0.61 -15.52 -10.85
N TRP A 295 -0.11 -14.44 -11.06
CA TRP A 295 -1.45 -14.43 -11.64
C TRP A 295 -1.53 -13.44 -12.80
N ASN A 296 -2.32 -13.78 -13.81
CA ASN A 296 -2.79 -12.81 -14.79
C ASN A 296 -4.06 -12.12 -14.23
N PRO A 297 -4.13 -10.79 -14.16
CA PRO A 297 -5.30 -10.09 -13.61
C PRO A 297 -6.61 -10.41 -14.34
N PHE A 298 -6.55 -10.83 -15.60
CA PHE A 298 -7.73 -11.19 -16.41
C PHE A 298 -8.09 -12.68 -16.34
N VAL A 299 -7.18 -13.54 -15.84
CA VAL A 299 -7.39 -14.99 -15.72
C VAL A 299 -6.94 -15.44 -14.34
N LEU A 300 -7.88 -15.47 -13.41
CA LEU A 300 -7.61 -15.77 -11.99
C LEU A 300 -7.89 -17.24 -11.60
N SER A 301 -8.32 -18.08 -12.55
CA SER A 301 -8.71 -19.46 -12.24
C SER A 301 -7.54 -20.36 -11.80
N LYS A 302 -6.31 -20.06 -12.22
CA LYS A 302 -5.10 -20.81 -11.88
C LYS A 302 -3.88 -19.88 -11.92
N PRO A 303 -2.88 -20.06 -11.03
CA PRO A 303 -1.67 -19.27 -11.13
C PRO A 303 -0.88 -19.66 -12.38
N ASN A 304 -0.30 -18.67 -13.05
CA ASN A 304 0.64 -18.86 -14.15
C ASN A 304 1.94 -19.53 -13.67
N GLY A 305 2.31 -19.32 -12.42
CA GLY A 305 3.48 -19.94 -11.80
C GLY A 305 3.40 -19.90 -10.28
N VAL A 306 4.07 -20.84 -9.63
CA VAL A 306 4.19 -20.90 -8.17
C VAL A 306 5.66 -21.07 -7.81
N ILE A 307 6.16 -20.16 -6.99
CA ILE A 307 7.52 -20.17 -6.45
C ILE A 307 7.41 -20.57 -4.97
N LYS A 308 8.15 -21.61 -4.60
CA LYS A 308 8.30 -22.02 -3.19
C LYS A 308 9.58 -21.38 -2.66
N ILE A 309 9.47 -20.68 -1.53
CA ILE A 309 10.60 -20.07 -0.82
C ILE A 309 11.04 -21.00 0.31
#